data_AF-A0A3P6S2C5-F1
#
_entry.id   AF-A0A3P6S2C5-F1
#
_cell.length_a   1.000
_cell.length_b   1.000
_cell.length_c   1.000
_cell.angle_alpha   90.00
_cell.angle_beta   90.00
_cell.angle_gamma   90.00
#
_symmetry.space_group_name_H-M   'P 1'
#
loop_
_entity.id
_entity.type
_entity.pdbx_description
1 polymer ?
#
loop_
_entity_poly.entity_id
_entity_poly.type
_entity_poly.pdbx_seq_one_letter_code
_entity_poly.pdbx_strand_id
1 'polypeptide(L)'
;MPEHSTAVDMWAVGCIFAEMILRRELFPGRSVSGQIKIILTMLGAPSQKILDEIRCERTRRLIENFGDHAQRPWAEIMYCREREVIKFLIFVCT
;
A
#
# COMPACT_ATOMS: atom_id res chain seq x y z
N MET A 1 2.16 -6.50 22.07
CA MET A 1 1.37 -5.33 21.68
C MET A 1 1.36 -5.24 20.16
N PRO A 2 0.29 -4.78 19.50
CA PRO A 2 0.39 -4.44 18.09
C PRO A 2 1.47 -3.35 17.96
N GLU A 3 2.37 -3.46 16.98
CA GLU A 3 3.34 -2.40 16.68
C GLU A 3 2.60 -1.23 16.04
N HIS A 4 2.01 -0.38 16.87
CA HIS A 4 1.57 0.95 16.47
C HIS A 4 2.80 1.86 16.54
N SER A 5 3.49 1.99 15.42
CA SER A 5 4.67 2.83 15.28
C SER A 5 4.34 4.11 14.53
N THR A 6 5.18 5.13 14.68
CA THR A 6 5.12 6.37 13.89
C THR A 6 5.10 6.09 12.37
N ALA A 7 5.63 4.95 11.92
CA ALA A 7 5.56 4.54 10.52
C ALA A 7 4.12 4.30 10.04
N VAL A 8 3.24 3.79 10.91
CA VAL A 8 1.80 3.61 10.59
C VAL A 8 1.13 4.95 10.37
N ASP A 9 1.45 5.95 11.20
CA ASP A 9 0.92 7.31 11.04
C ASP A 9 1.45 7.97 9.76
N MET A 10 2.74 7.80 9.45
CA MET A 10 3.34 8.32 8.23
C MET A 10 2.76 7.71 6.96
N TRP A 11 2.40 6.42 6.99
CA TRP A 11 1.66 5.78 5.89
C TRP A 11 0.31 6.47 5.66
N ALA A 12 -0.45 6.74 6.73
CA ALA A 12 -1.73 7.43 6.64
C ALA A 12 -1.56 8.86 6.10
N VAL A 13 -0.55 9.60 6.55
CA VAL A 13 -0.20 10.93 6.02
C VAL A 13 0.11 10.85 4.51
N GLY A 14 0.85 9.84 4.07
CA GLY A 14 1.13 9.60 2.64
C GLY A 14 -0.14 9.42 1.82
N CYS A 15 -1.09 8.62 2.31
CA CYS A 15 -2.37 8.40 1.65
C CYS A 15 -3.19 9.70 1.53
N ILE A 16 -3.29 10.47 2.62
CA ILE A 16 -4.03 11.75 2.65
C ILE A 16 -3.35 12.77 1.71
N PHE A 17 -2.03 12.85 1.74
CA PHE A 17 -1.26 13.77 0.90
C PHE A 17 -1.47 13.45 -0.59
N ALA A 18 -1.39 12.17 -0.97
CA ALA A 18 -1.68 11.72 -2.32
C ALA A 18 -3.11 12.05 -2.74
N GLU A 19 -4.09 11.87 -1.85
CA GLU A 19 -5.50 12.18 -2.14
C GLU A 19 -5.73 13.68 -2.36
N MET A 20 -5.05 14.56 -1.61
CA MET A 20 -5.12 16.00 -1.84
C MET A 20 -4.65 16.40 -3.25
N ILE A 21 -3.64 15.71 -3.78
CA ILE A 21 -3.09 15.95 -5.13
C ILE A 21 -4.00 15.35 -6.19
N LEU A 22 -4.42 14.10 -6.00
CA LEU A 22 -5.19 13.33 -6.98
C LEU A 22 -6.66 13.73 -7.03
N ARG A 23 -7.18 14.39 -5.97
CA ARG A 23 -8.61 14.62 -5.74
C ARG A 23 -9.45 13.34 -5.73
N ARG A 24 -8.82 12.21 -5.44
CA ARG A 24 -9.42 10.88 -5.25
C ARG A 24 -8.54 10.05 -4.33
N GLU A 25 -9.13 9.08 -3.64
CA GLU A 25 -8.44 8.13 -2.76
C GLU A 25 -7.27 7.43 -3.49
N LEU A 26 -6.11 7.35 -2.85
CA LEU A 26 -4.94 6.62 -3.40
C LEU A 26 -5.20 5.10 -3.46
N PHE A 27 -5.82 4.55 -2.40
CA PHE A 27 -6.14 3.13 -2.28
C PHE A 27 -7.63 2.94 -1.92
N PRO A 28 -8.54 2.93 -2.92
CA PRO A 28 -10.00 2.99 -2.69
C PRO A 28 -10.62 1.61 -2.31
N GLY A 29 -10.26 1.04 -1.17
CA GLY A 29 -10.88 -0.20 -0.68
C GLY A 29 -12.23 0.03 0.00
N ARG A 30 -13.16 -0.90 -0.22
CA ARG A 30 -14.52 -0.88 0.36
C ARG A 30 -14.78 -2.00 1.38
N SER A 31 -13.78 -2.86 1.58
CA SER A 31 -13.75 -3.92 2.59
C SER A 31 -12.29 -4.20 2.95
N VAL A 32 -12.04 -4.85 4.08
CA VAL A 32 -10.67 -5.23 4.49
C VAL A 32 -9.97 -6.04 3.40
N SER A 33 -10.63 -7.07 2.85
CA SER A 33 -10.06 -7.87 1.78
C SER A 33 -9.85 -7.08 0.49
N GLY A 34 -10.77 -6.16 0.17
CA GLY A 34 -10.65 -5.28 -1.00
C GLY A 34 -9.48 -4.32 -0.88
N GLN A 35 -9.29 -3.73 0.30
CA GLN A 35 -8.17 -2.84 0.61
C GLN A 35 -6.83 -3.56 0.42
N ILE A 36 -6.69 -4.76 0.98
CA ILE A 36 -5.48 -5.59 0.84
C ILE A 36 -5.19 -5.85 -0.64
N LYS A 37 -6.19 -6.31 -1.41
CA LYS A 37 -6.00 -6.60 -2.84
C LYS A 37 -5.58 -5.37 -3.64
N ILE A 38 -6.14 -4.19 -3.34
CA ILE A 38 -5.76 -2.93 -4.01
C ILE A 38 -4.29 -2.59 -3.71
N ILE A 39 -3.88 -2.67 -2.44
CA ILE A 39 -2.50 -2.41 -2.03
C ILE A 39 -1.54 -3.38 -2.75
N LEU A 40 -1.83 -4.68 -2.75
CA LEU A 40 -1.01 -5.68 -3.45
C LEU A 40 -0.94 -5.45 -4.96
N THR A 41 -2.06 -5.04 -5.59
CA THR A 41 -2.10 -4.74 -7.03
C THR A 41 -1.21 -3.56 -7.40
N MET A 42 -1.02 -2.61 -6.47
CA MET A 42 -0.22 -1.41 -6.70
C MET A 42 1.25 -1.62 -6.32
N LEU A 43 1.50 -2.20 -5.14
CA LEU A 43 2.84 -2.31 -4.54
C LEU A 43 3.53 -3.65 -4.80
N GLY A 44 2.79 -4.64 -5.30
CA GLY A 44 3.26 -5.99 -5.54
C GLY A 44 3.08 -6.91 -4.33
N ALA A 45 3.46 -8.18 -4.54
CA ALA A 45 3.44 -9.19 -3.49
C ALA A 45 4.49 -8.88 -2.41
N PRO A 46 4.15 -9.01 -1.11
CA PRO A 46 5.10 -8.81 -0.03
C PRO A 46 6.15 -9.94 -0.04
N SER A 47 7.33 -9.65 0.51
CA SER A 47 8.36 -10.68 0.70
C SER A 47 7.91 -11.79 1.66
N GLN A 48 8.53 -12.97 1.57
CA GLN A 48 8.24 -14.09 2.46
C GLN A 48 8.41 -13.71 3.95
N LYS A 49 9.43 -12.89 4.26
CA LYS A 49 9.64 -12.39 5.62
C LYS A 49 8.42 -11.63 6.17
N ILE A 50 7.83 -10.76 5.35
CA ILE A 50 6.62 -10.02 5.75
C ILE A 50 5.43 -10.97 5.90
N LEU A 51 5.28 -11.95 5.00
CA LEU A 51 4.22 -12.97 5.11
C LEU A 51 4.30 -13.78 6.40
N ASP A 52 5.52 -14.10 6.85
CA ASP A 52 5.76 -14.83 8.09
C ASP A 52 5.37 -14.02 9.34
N GLU A 53 5.49 -12.68 9.28
CA GLU A 53 5.10 -11.77 10.37
C GLU A 53 3.58 -11.59 10.51
N ILE A 54 2.78 -11.94 9.49
CA ILE A 54 1.32 -11.82 9.51
C ILE A 54 0.68 -12.83 10.46
N ARG A 55 0.25 -12.37 11.64
CA ARG A 55 -0.37 -13.24 12.65
C ARG A 55 -1.77 -13.72 12.30
N CYS A 56 -2.48 -12.98 11.44
CA CYS A 56 -3.85 -13.33 11.04
C CYS A 56 -3.82 -14.30 9.87
N GLU A 57 -4.11 -15.57 10.15
CA GLU A 57 -4.09 -16.65 9.16
C GLU A 57 -5.05 -16.40 7.97
N ARG A 58 -6.22 -15.79 8.23
CA ARG A 58 -7.16 -15.40 7.16
C ARG A 58 -6.54 -14.37 6.21
N THR A 59 -5.79 -13.41 6.75
CA THR A 59 -5.09 -12.37 5.98
C THR A 59 -3.94 -12.97 5.21
N ARG A 60 -3.13 -13.85 5.83
CA ARG A 60 -2.03 -14.55 5.16
C ARG A 60 -2.55 -15.34 3.96
N ARG A 61 -3.55 -16.20 4.14
CA ARG A 61 -4.15 -16.98 3.04
C ARG A 61 -4.75 -16.10 1.95
N LEU A 62 -5.32 -14.94 2.31
CA LEU A 62 -5.84 -14.00 1.32
C LEU A 62 -4.72 -13.50 0.40
N ILE A 63 -3.55 -13.17 0.97
CA ILE A 63 -2.40 -12.67 0.22
C ILE A 63 -1.77 -13.79 -0.61
N GLU A 64 -1.58 -14.98 -0.03
CA GLU A 64 -1.03 -16.15 -0.74
C GLU A 64 -1.92 -16.57 -1.92
N ASN A 65 -3.25 -16.61 -1.73
CA ASN A 65 -4.19 -16.94 -2.79
C ASN A 65 -4.29 -15.84 -3.86
N PHE A 66 -3.88 -14.62 -3.55
CA PHE A 66 -3.83 -13.54 -4.54
C PHE A 66 -2.70 -13.78 -5.55
N GLY A 67 -1.62 -14.45 -5.14
CA GLY A 67 -0.49 -14.84 -5.98
C GLY A 67 0.56 -13.74 -6.16
N ASP A 68 1.51 -14.00 -7.05
CA ASP A 68 2.58 -13.06 -7.38
C ASP A 68 2.07 -11.92 -8.27
N HIS A 69 2.36 -10.68 -7.86
CA HIS A 69 2.08 -9.48 -8.65
C HIS A 69 3.29 -8.56 -8.61
N ALA A 70 3.68 -8.04 -9.77
CA ALA A 70 4.72 -7.03 -9.86
C ALA A 70 4.19 -5.67 -9.42
N GLN A 71 5.03 -4.90 -8.74
CA GLN A 71 4.74 -3.51 -8.43
C GLN A 71 4.45 -2.74 -9.73
N ARG A 72 3.37 -1.96 -9.72
CA ARG A 72 3.07 -1.08 -10.85
C ARG A 72 3.99 0.15 -10.81
N PRO A 73 4.46 0.66 -11.96
CA PRO A 73 5.18 1.92 -11.98
C PRO A 73 4.33 3.02 -11.33
N TRP A 74 4.91 3.79 -10.41
CA TRP A 74 4.17 4.84 -9.68
C TRP A 74 3.56 5.90 -10.60
N ALA A 75 4.12 6.11 -11.79
CA ALA A 75 3.56 6.96 -12.82
C ALA A 75 2.18 6.47 -13.34
N GLU A 76 1.87 5.19 -13.22
CA GLU A 76 0.55 4.63 -13.55
C GLU A 76 -0.43 4.67 -12.37
N ILE A 77 0.09 4.65 -11.13
CA ILE A 77 -0.71 4.74 -9.90
C ILE A 77 -1.21 6.18 -9.74
N MET A 78 -0.30 7.13 -9.90
CA MET A 78 -0.60 8.56 -9.80
C MET A 78 0.17 9.38 -10.82
N TYR A 79 -0.51 10.36 -11.41
CA TYR A 79 0.11 11.38 -12.24
C TYR A 79 0.34 12.65 -11.40
N CYS A 80 1.61 12.99 -11.17
CA CYS A 80 2.04 14.23 -10.53
C CYS A 80 3.27 14.74 -11.28
N ARG A 81 3.32 16.04 -11.57
CA ARG A 81 4.42 16.64 -12.35
C ARG A 81 5.68 16.80 -11.51
N GLU A 82 5.50 16.90 -10.21
CA GLU A 82 6.53 17.15 -9.22
C GLU A 82 7.17 15.82 -8.79
N ARG A 83 8.33 15.48 -9.37
CA ARG A 83 9.04 14.22 -9.10
C ARG A 83 9.34 13.99 -7.61
N GLU A 84 9.61 15.05 -6.86
CA GLU A 84 9.90 14.96 -5.43
C GLU A 84 8.68 14.51 -4.61
N VAL A 85 7.47 14.84 -5.06
CA VAL A 85 6.24 14.36 -4.44
C VAL A 85 6.07 12.87 -4.67
N ILE A 86 6.33 12.38 -5.88
CA ILE A 86 6.29 10.95 -6.19
C ILE A 86 7.33 10.20 -5.34
N LYS A 87 8.56 10.71 -5.23
CA LYS A 87 9.61 10.10 -4.41
C LYS A 87 9.22 10.05 -2.93
N PHE A 88 8.65 11.14 -2.41
CA PHE A 88 8.15 11.17 -1.03
C PHE A 88 7.06 10.12 -0.81
N LEU A 89 6.08 10.04 -1.71
CA LEU A 89 4.98 9.08 -1.61
C LEU A 89 5.44 7.64 -1.74
N ILE A 90 6.43 7.35 -2.60
CA ILE A 90 7.09 6.04 -2.63
C ILE A 90 7.68 5.72 -1.26
N PHE A 91 8.47 6.63 -0.69
CA PHE A 91 9.17 6.39 0.57
C PHE A 91 8.22 6.11 1.75
N VAL A 92 7.08 6.80 1.83
CA VAL A 92 6.15 6.64 2.96
C VAL A 92 5.09 5.54 2.74
N CYS A 93 4.87 5.12 1.49
CA CYS A 93 3.84 4.14 1.13
C CYS A 93 4.42 2.81 0.58
N THR A 94 5.69 2.48 0.81
CA THR A 94 6.29 1.18 0.46
C THR A 94 7.17 0.63 1.55
#